data_AF-E9G1U9-F1
#
_entry.id   AF-E9G1U9-F1
#
_cell.length_a   1.000
_cell.length_b   1.000
_cell.length_c   1.000
_cell.angle_alpha   90.00
_cell.angle_beta   90.00
_cell.angle_gamma   90.00
#
_symmetry.space_group_name_H-M   'P 1'
#
loop_
_entity.id
_entity.type
_entity.pdbx_description
1 polymer ?
#
loop_
_entity_poly.entity_id
_entity_poly.type
_entity_poly.pdbx_seq_one_letter_code
_entity_poly.pdbx_strand_id
1 'polypeptide(L)'
;VQVQPFEKNGYLVRIDFNPTVPYCSLASLIGLCLRGKIQKNVMERIKLDIVIAEGKHSTEEEINKQINDKERVAAALENPNLKK
;
A
#
# COMPACT_ATOMS: atom_id res chain seq x y z
N VAL A 1 7.74 0.86 -9.53
CA VAL A 1 8.00 1.78 -8.41
C VAL A 1 8.56 3.07 -8.96
N GLN A 2 7.98 4.19 -8.58
CA GLN A 2 8.43 5.53 -8.97
C GLN A 2 8.68 6.33 -7.68
N VAL A 3 9.81 7.00 -7.60
CA VAL A 3 10.19 7.82 -6.44
C VAL A 3 10.43 9.24 -6.93
N GLN A 4 9.75 10.21 -6.33
CA GLN A 4 9.87 11.62 -6.66
C GLN A 4 10.12 12.43 -5.39
N PRO A 5 10.93 13.49 -5.45
CA PRO A 5 11.07 14.40 -4.31
C PRO A 5 9.71 15.07 -4.01
N PHE A 6 9.35 15.12 -2.74
CA PHE A 6 8.09 15.68 -2.25
C PHE A 6 8.34 16.57 -1.04
N GLU A 7 8.12 17.88 -1.21
CA GLU A 7 8.46 18.93 -0.23
C GLU A 7 9.96 18.99 0.17
N LYS A 8 10.32 19.97 1.00
CA LYS A 8 11.71 20.34 1.33
C LYS A 8 12.57 19.18 1.88
N ASN A 9 11.99 18.06 2.33
CA ASN A 9 12.70 16.92 2.94
C ASN A 9 11.89 15.60 2.91
N GLY A 10 11.10 15.35 1.87
CA GLY A 10 10.32 14.11 1.75
C GLY A 10 10.33 13.50 0.35
N TYR A 11 9.80 12.28 0.22
CA TYR A 11 9.67 11.60 -1.06
C TYR A 11 8.26 11.07 -1.27
N LEU A 12 7.73 11.21 -2.47
CA LEU A 12 6.54 10.52 -2.93
C LEU A 12 6.97 9.22 -3.59
N VAL A 13 6.53 8.09 -3.03
CA VAL A 13 6.83 6.76 -3.54
C VAL A 13 5.53 6.14 -4.05
N ARG A 14 5.45 5.98 -5.37
CA ARG A 14 4.33 5.32 -6.04
C ARG A 14 4.67 3.87 -6.38
N ILE A 15 3.78 2.95 -6.02
CA ILE A 15 3.94 1.51 -6.23
C ILE A 15 2.69 0.97 -6.92
N ASP A 16 2.83 0.69 -8.20
CA ASP A 16 1.84 -0.05 -8.97
C ASP A 16 2.17 -1.55 -8.87
N PHE A 17 1.25 -2.35 -8.32
CA PHE A 17 1.41 -3.81 -8.22
C PHE A 17 0.32 -4.55 -8.98
N ASN A 18 0.66 -5.74 -9.48
CA ASN A 18 -0.24 -6.57 -10.28
C ASN A 18 -0.58 -7.84 -9.50
N PRO A 19 -1.82 -7.99 -8.97
CA PRO A 19 -2.23 -9.22 -8.32
C PRO A 19 -2.20 -10.39 -9.31
N THR A 20 -1.88 -11.59 -8.81
CA THR A 20 -1.73 -12.79 -9.65
C THR A 20 -3.06 -13.28 -10.22
N VAL A 21 -4.18 -12.99 -9.53
CA VAL A 21 -5.54 -13.34 -9.96
C VAL A 21 -6.52 -12.17 -9.77
N PRO A 22 -7.53 -12.01 -10.65
CA PRO A 22 -8.40 -10.83 -10.70
C PRO A 22 -9.48 -10.74 -9.61
N TYR A 23 -9.64 -11.78 -8.78
CA TYR A 23 -10.64 -11.88 -7.69
C TYR A 23 -10.01 -12.28 -6.36
N CYS A 24 -8.83 -11.74 -6.06
CA CYS A 24 -8.07 -12.11 -4.89
C CYS A 24 -8.35 -11.18 -3.70
N SER A 25 -8.96 -11.71 -2.64
CA SER A 25 -8.97 -11.04 -1.34
C SER A 25 -7.56 -10.79 -0.79
N LEU A 26 -6.55 -11.52 -1.28
CA LEU A 26 -5.15 -11.34 -0.89
C LEU A 26 -4.52 -10.08 -1.50
N ALA A 27 -5.12 -9.47 -2.54
CA ALA A 27 -4.59 -8.24 -3.13
C ALA A 27 -4.52 -7.11 -2.09
N SER A 28 -5.53 -6.98 -1.23
CA SER A 28 -5.52 -6.04 -0.10
C SER A 28 -4.42 -6.35 0.92
N LEU A 29 -4.19 -7.64 1.23
CA LEU A 29 -3.12 -8.08 2.14
C LEU A 29 -1.73 -7.77 1.57
N ILE A 30 -1.52 -8.00 0.28
CA ILE A 30 -0.26 -7.67 -0.41
C ILE A 30 0.02 -6.16 -0.29
N GLY A 31 -0.99 -5.32 -0.55
CA GLY A 31 -0.89 -3.86 -0.39
C GLY A 31 -0.56 -3.43 1.04
N LEU A 32 -1.22 -4.02 2.05
CA LEU A 32 -0.94 -3.77 3.46
C LEU A 32 0.48 -4.19 3.87
N CYS A 33 0.93 -5.38 3.43
CA CYS A 33 2.28 -5.87 3.68
C CYS A 33 3.34 -4.96 3.06
N LEU A 34 3.16 -4.53 1.80
CA LEU A 34 4.05 -3.57 1.14
C LEU A 34 4.15 -2.29 1.96
N ARG A 35 3.00 -1.71 2.36
CA ARG A 35 2.96 -0.49 3.14
C ARG A 35 3.66 -0.62 4.48
N GLY A 36 3.32 -1.65 5.26
CA GLY A 36 3.91 -1.92 6.56
C GLY A 36 5.42 -2.18 6.47
N LYS A 37 5.87 -2.94 5.46
CA LYS A 37 7.30 -3.23 5.26
C LYS A 37 8.07 -1.95 4.94
N ILE A 38 7.57 -1.11 4.05
CA ILE A 38 8.27 0.11 3.65
C ILE A 38 8.27 1.12 4.82
N GLN A 39 7.13 1.33 5.48
CA GLN A 39 7.06 2.22 6.65
C GLN A 39 7.99 1.80 7.79
N LYS A 40 8.21 0.49 7.97
CA LYS A 40 9.13 -0.03 8.99
C LYS A 40 10.61 0.12 8.63
N ASN A 41 10.95 0.08 7.34
CA ASN A 41 12.35 0.04 6.89
C ASN A 41 12.86 1.40 6.38
N VAL A 42 11.99 2.34 6.03
CA VAL A 42 12.37 3.66 5.54
C VAL A 42 12.31 4.68 6.68
N MET A 43 13.47 5.25 7.01
CA MET A 43 13.61 6.28 8.06
C MET A 43 13.29 7.70 7.56
N GLU A 44 13.22 7.89 6.24
CA GLU A 44 12.91 9.19 5.61
C GLU A 44 11.40 9.47 5.60
N ARG A 45 11.02 10.75 5.55
CA ARG A 45 9.61 11.14 5.41
C ARG A 45 9.11 10.80 4.01
N ILE A 46 8.42 9.67 3.90
CA ILE A 46 7.84 9.22 2.64
C ILE A 46 6.32 9.30 2.64
N LYS A 47 5.75 9.74 1.51
CA LYS A 47 4.34 9.60 1.18
C LYS A 47 4.21 8.39 0.25
N LEU A 48 3.58 7.33 0.74
CA LEU A 48 3.34 6.10 -0.02
C LEU A 48 1.99 6.17 -0.73
N ASP A 49 2.02 5.94 -2.04
CA ASP A 49 0.86 5.78 -2.91
C ASP A 49 0.93 4.38 -3.53
N ILE A 50 0.10 3.46 -3.05
CA ILE A 50 0.10 2.07 -3.51
C ILE A 50 -1.19 1.84 -4.27
N VAL A 51 -1.07 1.39 -5.52
CA VAL A 51 -2.21 1.17 -6.41
C VAL A 51 -2.09 -0.17 -7.12
N ILE A 52 -3.23 -0.79 -7.35
CA ILE A 52 -3.36 -1.91 -8.29
C ILE A 52 -3.34 -1.35 -9.71
N ALA A 53 -2.62 -2.01 -10.62
CA ALA A 53 -2.61 -1.63 -12.02
C ALA A 53 -4.00 -1.77 -12.67
N GLU A 54 -4.36 -0.81 -13.53
CA GLU A 54 -5.70 -0.70 -14.12
C GLU A 54 -6.12 -1.97 -14.88
N GLY A 55 -7.35 -2.43 -14.63
CA GLY A 55 -7.96 -3.60 -15.29
C GLY A 55 -7.43 -4.95 -14.79
N LYS A 56 -6.67 -4.97 -13.69
CA LYS A 56 -6.07 -6.21 -13.14
C LYS A 56 -6.86 -6.83 -12.00
N HIS A 57 -7.82 -6.12 -11.43
CA HIS A 57 -8.65 -6.64 -10.34
C HIS A 57 -10.05 -6.02 -10.39
N SER A 58 -11.10 -6.84 -10.24
CA SER A 58 -12.48 -6.34 -10.38
C SER A 58 -12.91 -5.33 -9.32
N THR A 59 -12.24 -5.31 -8.17
CA THR A 59 -12.46 -4.36 -7.07
C THR A 59 -11.24 -3.47 -6.81
N GLU A 60 -10.46 -3.18 -7.85
CA GLU A 60 -9.23 -2.38 -7.74
C GLU A 60 -9.43 -1.04 -7.02
N GLU A 61 -10.51 -0.31 -7.32
CA GLU A 61 -10.79 1.00 -6.70
C GLU A 61 -11.06 0.89 -5.19
N GLU A 62 -11.82 -0.13 -4.78
CA GLU A 62 -12.10 -0.37 -3.37
C GLU A 62 -10.83 -0.74 -2.61
N ILE A 63 -9.99 -1.59 -3.21
CA ILE A 63 -8.73 -2.02 -2.61
C ILE A 63 -7.75 -0.84 -2.53
N ASN A 64 -7.66 -0.02 -3.57
CA ASN A 64 -6.84 1.19 -3.58
C ASN A 64 -7.28 2.17 -2.49
N LYS A 65 -8.59 2.36 -2.28
CA LYS A 65 -9.11 3.16 -1.15
C LYS A 65 -8.70 2.57 0.19
N GLN A 66 -8.83 1.26 0.38
CA GLN A 66 -8.48 0.59 1.64
C GLN A 66 -6.98 0.68 1.97
N ILE A 67 -6.10 0.50 0.98
CA ILE A 67 -4.64 0.53 1.19
C ILE A 67 -4.15 1.97 1.43
N ASN A 68 -4.84 2.98 0.89
CA ASN A 68 -4.46 4.38 1.05
C ASN A 68 -5.10 5.08 2.26
N ASP A 69 -6.11 4.48 2.88
CA ASP A 69 -6.73 4.95 4.12
C ASP A 69 -5.77 4.77 5.31
N LYS A 70 -5.27 5.90 5.85
CA LYS A 70 -4.25 5.89 6.90
C LYS A 70 -4.76 5.30 8.22
N GLU A 71 -6.01 5.56 8.57
CA GLU A 71 -6.59 5.12 9.84
C GLU A 71 -6.86 3.61 9.82
N ARG A 72 -7.41 3.09 8.72
CA ARG A 72 -7.60 1.66 8.51
C ARG A 72 -6.29 0.90 8.45
N VAL A 73 -5.29 1.42 7.74
CA VAL A 73 -3.97 0.78 7.66
C VAL A 73 -3.33 0.73 9.05
N ALA A 74 -3.38 1.82 9.81
CA ALA A 74 -2.84 1.85 11.17
C ALA A 74 -3.51 0.79 12.05
N ALA A 75 -4.85 0.75 12.08
CA ALA A 75 -5.61 -0.23 12.84
C ALA A 75 -5.31 -1.69 12.40
N ALA A 76 -5.16 -1.93 11.10
CA ALA A 76 -4.80 -3.24 10.56
C ALA A 76 -3.37 -3.65 10.99
N LEU A 77 -2.42 -2.71 10.96
CA LEU A 77 -1.04 -2.96 11.39
C LEU A 77 -0.91 -3.09 12.90
N GLU A 78 -1.87 -2.64 13.71
CA GLU A 78 -1.88 -2.85 15.17
C GLU A 78 -2.46 -4.22 15.55
N ASN A 79 -3.24 -4.85 14.67
CA ASN A 79 -3.89 -6.13 14.95
C ASN A 79 -2.86 -7.28 15.05
N PRO A 80 -2.72 -7.95 16.22
CA PRO A 80 -1.76 -9.03 16.41
C PRO A 80 -2.04 -10.26 15.54
N ASN A 81 -3.28 -10.44 15.05
CA ASN A 81 -3.62 -11.53 14.14
C ASN A 81 -3.03 -11.34 12.74
N LEU A 82 -2.72 -10.08 12.36
CA LEU A 82 -2.06 -9.74 11.10
C LEU A 82 -0.53 -9.64 11.23
N LYS A 83 0.00 -9.54 12.47
CA LYS A 83 1.44 -9.54 12.78
C LYS A 83 2.05 -10.93 12.99
N LYS A 84 1.23 -11.99 12.97
CA LYS A 84 1.68 -13.36 13.25
C LYS A 84 2.52 -13.94 12.11
#